data_AF-K2EG33-F1
#
_entry.id   AF-K2EG33-F1
#
_cell.length_a   1.000
_cell.length_b   1.000
_cell.length_c   1.000
_cell.angle_alpha   90.00
_cell.angle_beta   90.00
_cell.angle_gamma   90.00
#
_symmetry.space_group_name_H-M   'P 1'
#
loop_
_entity.id
_entity.type
_entity.pdbx_description
1 polymer ?
#
loop_
_entity_poly.entity_id
_entity_poly.type
_entity_poly.pdbx_seq_one_letter_code
_entity_poly.pdbx_strand_id
1 'polypeptide(L)' 'MPCFEIVDSRIRDWKIKIQDTVADNASCGMFVLGSTAVDPRKIDLKTCGMVLEKNGEIIATGAGAAALGS' A
#
# COMPACT_ATOMS: atom_id res chain seq x y z
N MET A 1 4.94 3.57 -11.00
CA MET A 1 3.80 2.69 -11.33
C MET A 1 2.99 2.53 -10.06
N PRO A 2 1.65 2.68 -10.08
CA PRO A 2 0.82 2.43 -8.91
C PRO A 2 0.71 0.93 -8.62
N CYS A 3 0.54 0.55 -7.36
CA CYS A 3 0.35 -0.84 -6.94
C CYS A 3 -0.64 -0.96 -5.78
N PHE A 4 -1.30 -2.11 -5.71
CA PHE A 4 -2.01 -2.57 -4.51
C PHE A 4 -1.20 -3.66 -3.82
N GLU A 5 -1.08 -3.59 -2.50
CA GLU A 5 -0.65 -4.71 -1.68
C GLU A 5 -1.88 -5.32 -1.00
N ILE A 6 -1.98 -6.65 -1.07
CA ILE A 6 -2.96 -7.45 -0.35
C ILE A 6 -2.17 -8.15 0.75
N VAL A 7 -2.11 -7.51 1.91
CA VAL A 7 -1.44 -8.06 3.10
C VAL A 7 -2.27 -9.18 3.71
N ASP A 8 -1.59 -10.19 4.25
CA ASP A 8 -2.21 -11.29 4.99
C ASP A 8 -1.27 -11.79 6.09
N SER A 9 -1.84 -12.25 7.20
CA SER A 9 -1.10 -12.68 8.39
C SER A 9 -1.24 -14.17 8.61
N ARG A 10 -0.11 -14.88 8.79
CA ARG A 10 -0.13 -16.30 9.20
C ARG A 10 -0.40 -16.46 10.69
N ILE A 11 -0.47 -15.37 11.43
CA ILE A 11 -0.79 -15.34 12.85
C ILE A 11 -2.28 -15.10 13.04
N ARG A 12 -2.86 -15.97 13.85
CA ARG A 12 -4.30 -16.04 14.10
C ARG A 12 -4.86 -14.70 14.57
N ASP A 13 -5.97 -14.31 13.97
CA ASP A 13 -6.73 -13.10 14.29
C ASP A 13 -5.91 -11.80 14.23
N TRP A 14 -4.79 -11.76 13.50
CA TRP A 14 -3.89 -10.62 13.47
C TRP A 14 -3.39 -10.17 14.87
N LYS A 15 -3.32 -11.10 15.83
CA LYS A 15 -2.79 -10.83 17.17
C LYS A 15 -1.25 -10.82 17.16
N ILE A 16 -0.69 -9.84 16.47
CA ILE A 16 0.74 -9.71 16.17
C ILE A 16 1.44 -8.66 17.06
N LYS A 17 2.71 -8.89 17.36
CA LYS A 17 3.69 -7.88 17.77
C LYS A 17 4.65 -7.59 16.60
N ILE A 18 5.51 -6.58 16.73
CA ILE A 18 6.40 -6.21 15.62
C ILE A 18 7.31 -7.36 15.14
N GLN A 19 7.90 -8.13 16.06
CA GLN A 19 8.75 -9.26 15.68
C GLN A 19 7.98 -10.38 14.97
N ASP A 20 6.68 -10.47 15.22
CA ASP A 20 5.81 -11.46 14.61
C ASP A 20 5.58 -11.11 13.13
N THR A 21 5.29 -9.84 12.84
CA THR A 21 5.21 -9.33 11.45
C THR A 21 6.53 -9.48 10.72
N VAL A 22 7.67 -9.22 11.39
CA VAL A 22 9.01 -9.42 10.80
C VAL A 22 9.23 -10.90 10.46
N ALA A 23 8.95 -11.82 11.40
CA ALA A 23 9.06 -13.26 11.18
C ALA A 23 8.10 -13.74 10.08
N ASP A 24 6.94 -13.11 9.99
CA ASP A 24 5.90 -13.39 9.01
C ASP A 24 6.10 -12.66 7.69
N ASN A 25 7.35 -12.41 7.27
CA ASN A 25 7.68 -11.74 6.00
C ASN A 25 6.87 -10.43 5.78
N ALA A 26 6.85 -9.57 6.79
CA ALA A 26 6.09 -8.32 6.83
C ALA A 26 4.57 -8.47 6.60
N SER A 27 4.01 -9.65 6.84
CA SER A 27 2.62 -9.98 6.48
C SER A 27 2.31 -9.74 5.00
N CYS A 28 3.32 -9.86 4.13
CA CYS A 28 3.11 -9.80 2.69
C CYS A 28 2.26 -11.00 2.24
N GLY A 29 1.30 -10.73 1.34
CA GLY A 29 0.48 -11.74 0.69
C GLY A 29 0.68 -11.70 -0.83
N MET A 30 -0.02 -10.76 -1.49
CA MET A 30 0.05 -10.56 -2.94
C MET A 30 0.18 -9.08 -3.26
N PHE A 31 0.57 -8.75 -4.49
CA PHE A 31 0.46 -7.39 -5.00
C PHE A 31 -0.02 -7.37 -6.45
N VAL A 32 -0.67 -6.27 -6.83
CA VAL A 32 -1.14 -6.03 -8.20
C VAL A 32 -0.53 -4.73 -8.70
N LEU A 33 0.08 -4.77 -9.87
CA LEU A 33 0.65 -3.61 -10.53
C LEU A 33 -0.37 -3.00 -11.49
N GLY A 34 -0.47 -1.67 -11.49
CA GLY A 34 -1.20 -0.95 -12.52
C GLY A 34 -0.50 -1.00 -13.87
N SER A 35 -1.22 -0.67 -14.93
CA SER A 35 -0.70 -0.70 -16.31
C SER A 35 0.12 0.53 -16.70
N THR A 36 0.07 1.62 -15.94
CA THR A 36 0.72 2.89 -16.29
C THR A 36 2.02 3.08 -15.51
N ALA A 37 3.15 2.88 -16.19
CA ALA A 37 4.46 3.32 -15.72
C ALA A 37 4.68 4.80 -16.08
N VAL A 38 5.32 5.55 -15.18
CA VAL A 38 5.71 6.96 -15.38
C VAL A 38 7.14 7.15 -14.87
N ASP A 39 7.85 8.10 -15.46
CA ASP A 39 9.19 8.49 -14.97
C ASP A 39 9.03 9.20 -13.61
N PRO A 40 9.63 8.67 -12.52
CA PRO A 40 9.49 9.25 -11.19
C PRO A 40 10.03 10.69 -11.09
N ARG A 41 10.92 11.10 -12.01
CA ARG A 41 11.46 12.48 -12.03
C ARG A 41 10.48 13.50 -12.61
N LYS A 42 9.36 13.03 -13.19
CA LYS A 42 8.33 13.87 -13.82
C LYS A 42 7.08 14.06 -12.96
N ILE A 43 7.05 13.43 -11.79
CA ILE A 43 5.93 13.53 -10.85
C ILE A 43 6.45 13.87 -9.46
N ASP A 44 5.68 14.66 -8.71
CA ASP A 44 5.95 14.85 -7.29
C ASP A 44 5.29 13.69 -6.52
N LEU A 45 6.11 12.76 -6.06
CA LEU A 45 5.63 11.60 -5.29
C LEU A 45 5.04 12.01 -3.94
N LYS A 46 5.53 13.10 -3.34
CA LYS A 46 5.07 13.55 -2.02
C LYS A 46 3.64 14.06 -2.08
N THR A 47 3.29 14.82 -3.12
CA THR A 47 1.93 15.37 -3.30
C THR A 47 1.04 14.52 -4.21
N CYS A 48 1.54 13.38 -4.71
CA CYS A 48 0.77 12.45 -5.53
C CYS A 48 -0.46 11.94 -4.76
N GLY A 49 -1.65 12.26 -5.26
CA GLY A 49 -2.91 11.86 -4.64
C GLY A 49 -3.33 10.43 -4.97
N MET A 50 -4.03 9.81 -4.03
CA MET A 50 -4.64 8.48 -4.14
C MET A 50 -6.12 8.55 -3.78
N VAL A 51 -6.96 7.88 -4.56
CA VAL A 51 -8.36 7.58 -4.24
C VAL A 51 -8.53 6.07 -4.29
N LEU A 52 -9.04 5.49 -3.21
CA LEU A 52 -9.35 4.07 -3.12
C LEU A 52 -10.86 3.88 -3.15
N GLU A 53 -11.33 3.17 -4.16
CA GLU A 53 -12.73 2.81 -4.31
C GLU A 53 -12.95 1.31 -4.08
N LYS A 54 -14.09 0.98 -3.47
CA LYS A 54 -14.59 -0.39 -3.36
C LYS A 54 -16.04 -0.40 -3.81
N ASN A 55 -16.32 -1.16 -4.86
CA ASN A 55 -17.67 -1.28 -5.46
C ASN A 55 -18.29 0.07 -5.84
N GLY A 56 -17.49 1.01 -6.34
CA GLY A 56 -17.93 2.34 -6.77
C GLY A 56 -18.05 3.37 -5.63
N GLU A 57 -17.75 2.99 -4.39
CA GLU A 57 -17.73 3.91 -3.25
C GLU A 57 -16.29 4.24 -2.85
N ILE A 58 -16.01 5.52 -2.62
CA ILE A 58 -14.72 5.97 -2.08
C ILE A 58 -14.64 5.52 -0.61
N ILE A 59 -13.67 4.66 -0.31
CA ILE A 59 -13.45 4.15 1.06
C ILE A 59 -12.21 4.76 1.72
N ALA A 60 -11.28 5.31 0.94
CA ALA A 60 -10.12 6.03 1.47
C ALA A 60 -9.53 6.99 0.43
N THR A 61 -8.83 8.01 0.91
CA THR A 61 -7.99 8.90 0.11
C THR A 61 -6.64 9.09 0.79
N GLY A 62 -5.62 9.51 0.05
CA GLY A 62 -4.30 9.73 0.60
C GLY A 62 -3.39 10.53 -0.33
N ALA A 63 -2.20 10.83 0.15
CA ALA A 63 -1.12 11.41 -0.64
C ALA A 63 0.19 10.68 -0.33
N GLY A 64 1.16 10.67 -1.24
CA GLY A 64 2.43 9.97 -1.05
C GLY A 64 3.18 10.39 0.22
N ALA A 65 3.05 11.64 0.65
CA ALA A 65 3.60 12.13 1.93
C ALA A 65 3.17 11.32 3.16
N ALA A 66 2.07 10.56 3.11
CA ALA A 66 1.68 9.66 4.18
C ALA A 66 2.68 8.49 4.36
N ALA A 67 3.41 8.13 3.31
CA ALA A 67 4.49 7.14 3.35
C ALA A 67 5.79 7.80 3.81
N LEU A 68 5.93 8.01 5.12
CA LEU A 68 7.14 8.55 5.75
C LEU A 68 7.58 9.95 5.25
N GLY A 69 6.67 10.73 4.65
CA GLY A 69 6.89 12.14 4.33
C GLY A 69 7.40 12.46 2.91
N SER A 70 7.54 11.49 2.01
CA SER A 70 8.10 11.67 0.66
C SER A 70 7.38 10.89 -0.43
#